data_AF-A0A7X4A4Q0-F1
#
_entry.id   AF-A0A7X4A4Q0-F1
#
_cell.length_a   1.000
_cell.length_b   1.000
_cell.length_c   1.000
_cell.angle_alpha   90.00
_cell.angle_beta   90.00
_cell.angle_gamma   90.00
#
_symmetry.space_group_name_H-M   'P 1'
#
loop_
_entity.id
_entity.type
_entity.pdbx_description
1 polymer ?
#
loop_
_entity_poly.entity_id
_entity_poly.type
_entity_poly.pdbx_seq_one_letter_code
_entity_poly.pdbx_strand_id
1 'polypeptide(L)'
;MTELPGSTDGMGAAPRLPAGGLSDIRRLLRRIRNVMAGARTISGQERLDRIVSLIAANMVAEVCSLYLRRAGNVLELYATEGLNKAAVHKTRLRIGEGVIGDVAAR
;
A
#
# COMPACT_ATOMS: atom_id res chain seq x y z
N MET A 1 0.15 -28.26 47.75
CA MET A 1 -0.16 -29.20 46.66
C MET A 1 -1.58 -28.92 46.18
N THR A 2 -1.75 -27.91 45.30
CA THR A 2 -2.86 -27.83 44.31
C THR A 2 -2.47 -26.79 43.24
N GLU A 3 -1.79 -27.28 42.20
CA GLU A 3 -1.96 -27.00 40.75
C GLU A 3 -2.21 -25.57 40.21
N LEU A 4 -1.27 -25.11 39.35
CA LEU A 4 -1.47 -24.22 38.18
C LEU A 4 -2.30 -24.98 37.11
N PRO A 5 -3.09 -24.35 36.20
CA PRO A 5 -2.53 -23.61 35.04
C PRO A 5 -3.44 -22.53 34.40
N GLY A 6 -2.91 -21.77 33.42
CA GLY A 6 -3.72 -20.95 32.51
C GLY A 6 -2.93 -19.84 31.80
N SER A 7 -2.21 -20.16 30.72
CA SER A 7 -2.63 -19.89 29.31
C SER A 7 -2.43 -18.41 28.90
N THR A 8 -1.28 -18.06 28.32
CA THR A 8 -1.00 -18.03 26.87
C THR A 8 -1.64 -16.86 26.11
N ASP A 9 -0.80 -16.23 25.30
CA ASP A 9 -1.14 -15.57 24.03
C ASP A 9 -1.77 -14.17 24.10
N GLY A 10 -0.95 -13.21 24.55
CA GLY A 10 -0.94 -11.87 23.96
C GLY A 10 -0.36 -11.89 22.53
N MET A 11 -0.94 -12.69 21.63
CA MET A 11 -0.67 -12.60 20.20
C MET A 11 -1.36 -11.34 19.70
N GLY A 12 -0.60 -10.25 19.63
CA GLY A 12 -1.01 -9.01 18.97
C GLY A 12 -1.65 -9.36 17.63
N ALA A 13 -2.85 -8.84 17.40
CA ALA A 13 -3.69 -9.18 16.26
C ALA A 13 -2.86 -9.11 14.97
N ALA A 14 -2.55 -10.29 14.40
CA ALA A 14 -1.98 -10.37 13.08
C ALA A 14 -2.91 -9.60 12.13
N PRO A 15 -2.37 -8.81 11.19
CA PRO A 15 -3.18 -8.08 10.23
C PRO A 15 -4.02 -9.13 9.50
N ARG A 16 -5.34 -8.97 9.61
CA ARG A 16 -6.32 -9.86 8.99
C ARG A 16 -6.08 -9.73 7.50
N LEU A 17 -5.47 -10.74 6.86
CA LEU A 17 -5.37 -10.73 5.39
C LEU A 17 -6.79 -10.50 4.86
N PRO A 18 -6.98 -9.58 3.89
CA PRO A 18 -8.30 -9.37 3.33
C PRO A 18 -8.82 -10.73 2.86
N ALA A 19 -10.04 -11.06 3.29
CA ALA A 19 -10.76 -12.23 2.81
C ALA A 19 -11.10 -11.98 1.34
N GLY A 20 -10.12 -12.18 0.46
CA GLY A 20 -10.18 -11.88 -0.95
C GLY A 20 -9.85 -13.13 -1.74
N GLY A 21 -10.88 -13.81 -2.25
CA GLY A 21 -10.67 -14.88 -3.21
C GLY A 21 -10.06 -14.32 -4.51
N LEU A 22 -9.61 -15.19 -5.42
CA LEU A 22 -9.14 -14.77 -6.75
C LEU A 22 -10.14 -13.85 -7.50
N SER A 23 -11.43 -13.95 -7.18
CA SER A 23 -12.50 -13.08 -7.69
C SER A 23 -12.34 -11.61 -7.26
N ASP A 24 -11.90 -11.35 -6.03
CA ASP A 24 -11.80 -10.01 -5.46
C ASP A 24 -10.60 -9.27 -6.04
N ILE A 25 -9.48 -9.96 -6.20
CA ILE A 25 -8.29 -9.43 -6.89
C ILE A 25 -8.63 -9.04 -8.33
N ARG A 26 -9.33 -9.92 -9.07
CA ARG A 26 -9.76 -9.62 -10.46
C ARG A 26 -10.68 -8.39 -10.53
N ARG A 27 -11.57 -8.22 -9.55
CA ARG A 27 -12.47 -7.06 -9.48
C ARG A 27 -11.71 -5.78 -9.16
N LEU A 28 -10.74 -5.83 -8.24
CA LEU A 28 -9.85 -4.70 -7.91
C LEU A 28 -9.04 -4.27 -9.14
N LEU A 29 -8.36 -5.22 -9.81
CA LEU A 29 -7.57 -4.93 -11.00
C LEU A 29 -8.42 -4.31 -12.12
N ARG A 30 -9.66 -4.75 -12.29
CA ARG A 30 -10.60 -4.14 -13.25
C ARG A 30 -10.90 -2.68 -12.89
N ARG A 31 -11.09 -2.36 -11.60
CA ARG A 31 -11.33 -0.99 -11.14
C ARG A 31 -10.11 -0.10 -11.35
N ILE A 32 -8.91 -0.59 -11.00
CA ILE A 32 -7.64 0.11 -11.26
C ILE A 32 -7.50 0.41 -12.75
N ARG A 33 -7.73 -0.58 -13.62
CA ARG A 33 -7.71 -0.40 -15.07
C ARG A 33 -8.71 0.66 -15.54
N ASN A 34 -9.92 0.66 -14.98
CA ASN A 34 -10.93 1.67 -15.32
C ASN A 34 -10.52 3.09 -14.87
N VAL A 35 -9.81 3.24 -13.74
CA VAL A 35 -9.24 4.53 -13.33
C VAL A 35 -8.14 4.99 -14.29
N MET A 36 -7.31 4.07 -14.77
CA MET A 36 -6.26 4.37 -15.75
C MET A 36 -6.83 4.68 -17.15
N ALA A 37 -7.91 4.02 -17.56
CA ALA A 37 -8.58 4.26 -18.83
C ALA A 37 -9.55 5.45 -18.78
N GLY A 38 -10.08 5.76 -17.61
CA GLY A 38 -11.15 6.73 -17.40
C GLY A 38 -10.67 8.17 -17.40
N ALA A 39 -11.53 9.06 -17.90
CA ALA A 39 -11.46 10.52 -17.81
C ALA A 39 -10.22 11.19 -18.41
N ARG A 40 -10.32 11.62 -19.69
CA ARG A 40 -9.45 12.67 -20.27
C ARG A 40 -9.37 13.96 -19.44
N THR A 41 -10.22 14.11 -18.43
CA THR A 41 -10.41 15.30 -17.59
C THR A 41 -9.68 15.24 -16.24
N ILE A 42 -9.17 14.07 -15.80
CA ILE A 42 -8.43 13.95 -14.55
C ILE A 42 -6.92 13.95 -14.80
N SER A 43 -6.19 14.63 -13.91
CA SER A 43 -4.73 14.70 -13.96
C SER A 43 -4.09 13.34 -13.71
N GLY A 44 -2.82 13.18 -14.13
CA GLY A 44 -2.05 11.97 -13.85
C GLY A 44 -1.93 11.68 -12.35
N GLN A 45 -1.80 12.73 -11.53
CA GLN A 45 -1.66 12.62 -10.09
C GLN A 45 -2.95 12.13 -9.42
N GLU A 46 -4.10 12.71 -9.77
CA GLU A 46 -5.40 12.26 -9.23
C GLU A 46 -5.69 10.78 -9.54
N ARG A 47 -5.18 10.26 -10.67
CA ARG A 47 -5.29 8.82 -10.96
C ARG A 47 -4.51 7.98 -9.95
N LEU A 48 -3.27 8.37 -9.65
CA LEU A 48 -2.44 7.66 -8.68
C LEU A 48 -3.09 7.70 -7.28
N ASP A 49 -3.60 8.86 -6.88
CA ASP A 49 -4.29 9.02 -5.60
C ASP A 49 -5.53 8.11 -5.49
N ARG A 50 -6.35 8.05 -6.55
CA ARG A 50 -7.51 7.14 -6.61
C ARG A 50 -7.12 5.68 -6.57
N ILE A 51 -6.01 5.29 -7.21
CA ILE A 51 -5.51 3.91 -7.19
C ILE A 51 -5.13 3.51 -5.78
N VAL A 52 -4.35 4.33 -5.08
CA VAL A 52 -3.91 4.05 -3.71
C VAL A 52 -5.10 3.95 -2.76
N SER A 53 -6.06 4.86 -2.87
CA SER A 53 -7.30 4.81 -2.09
C SER A 53 -8.12 3.53 -2.35
N LEU A 54 -8.25 3.11 -3.61
CA LEU A 54 -8.96 1.87 -3.98
C LEU A 54 -8.27 0.62 -3.41
N ILE A 55 -6.94 0.57 -3.45
CA ILE A 55 -6.17 -0.56 -2.91
C ILE A 55 -6.31 -0.61 -1.39
N ALA A 56 -6.12 0.53 -0.71
CA ALA A 56 -6.25 0.63 0.74
C ALA A 56 -7.63 0.15 1.21
N ALA A 57 -8.71 0.63 0.57
CA ALA A 57 -10.07 0.25 0.90
C ALA A 57 -10.36 -1.23 0.63
N ASN A 58 -9.81 -1.81 -0.44
CA ASN A 58 -10.05 -3.21 -0.76
C ASN A 58 -9.27 -4.16 0.15
N MET A 59 -8.05 -3.79 0.55
CA MET A 59 -7.21 -4.58 1.43
C MET A 59 -7.51 -4.33 2.92
N VAL A 60 -8.35 -3.33 3.24
CA VAL A 60 -8.60 -2.86 4.61
C VAL A 60 -7.27 -2.49 5.29
N ALA A 61 -6.38 -1.85 4.54
CA ALA A 61 -5.07 -1.45 5.01
C ALA A 61 -5.14 -0.07 5.66
N GLU A 62 -4.53 0.08 6.83
CA GLU A 62 -4.37 1.38 7.50
C GLU A 62 -3.51 2.34 6.67
N VAL A 63 -2.53 1.79 5.95
CA VAL A 63 -1.60 2.56 5.12
C VAL A 63 -1.38 1.88 3.77
N CYS A 64 -1.41 2.67 2.69
CA CYS A 64 -1.01 2.25 1.35
C CYS A 64 -0.17 3.35 0.71
N SER A 65 0.98 3.02 0.12
CA SER A 65 1.90 4.01 -0.44
C SER A 65 2.42 3.56 -1.79
N LEU A 66 2.46 4.50 -2.74
CA LEU A 66 2.93 4.30 -4.11
C LEU A 66 4.19 5.13 -4.33
N TYR A 67 5.27 4.44 -4.68
CA TYR A 67 6.56 5.03 -4.97
C TYR A 67 6.88 4.88 -6.45
N LEU A 68 7.43 5.94 -7.05
CA LEU A 68 7.93 5.91 -8.42
C LEU A 68 9.46 5.99 -8.42
N ARG A 69 10.08 5.16 -9.25
CA ARG A 69 11.52 5.23 -9.49
C ARG A 69 11.84 6.44 -10.37
N ARG A 70 12.78 7.26 -9.92
CA ARG A 70 13.30 8.46 -10.59
C ARG A 70 14.76 8.23 -11.00
N ALA A 71 15.30 9.18 -11.77
CA ALA A 71 16.71 9.17 -12.14
C ALA A 71 17.61 9.14 -10.90
N GLY A 72 18.76 8.48 -11.01
CA GLY A 72 19.72 8.37 -9.91
C GLY A 72 19.38 7.31 -8.85
N ASN A 73 18.60 6.28 -9.20
CA ASN A 73 18.25 5.16 -8.30
C ASN A 73 17.55 5.63 -7.01
N VAL A 74 16.63 6.58 -7.16
CA VAL A 74 15.81 7.12 -6.05
C VAL A 74 14.35 6.74 -6.26
N LEU A 75 13.69 6.33 -5.19
CA LEU A 75 12.25 6.13 -5.10
C LEU A 75 11.64 7.38 -4.46
N GLU A 76 10.63 7.96 -5.11
CA GLU A 76 9.90 9.11 -4.58
C GLU A 76 8.46 8.70 -4.27
N LEU A 77 7.94 9.15 -3.14
CA LEU A 77 6.54 8.95 -2.77
C LEU A 77 5.65 9.82 -3.65
N TYR A 78 4.79 9.20 -4.46
CA TYR A 78 3.90 9.90 -5.38
C TYR A 78 2.44 9.88 -4.94
N ALA A 79 1.99 8.85 -4.24
CA ALA A 79 0.64 8.82 -3.68
C ALA A 79 0.64 7.99 -2.39
N THR A 80 -0.20 8.36 -1.44
CA THR A 80 -0.31 7.64 -0.17
C THR A 80 -1.71 7.75 0.40
N GLU A 81 -2.16 6.73 1.11
CA GLU A 81 -3.32 6.71 1.99
C GLU A 81 -2.82 6.27 3.37
N GLY A 82 -3.29 6.94 4.43
CA GLY A 82 -2.85 6.66 5.80
C GLY A 82 -1.57 7.38 6.27
N LEU A 83 -0.68 7.80 5.37
CA LEU A 83 0.43 8.69 5.73
C LEU A 83 0.07 10.16 5.58
N ASN A 84 0.96 11.03 6.08
CA ASN A 84 0.87 12.47 5.88
C ASN A 84 0.91 12.82 4.37
N LYS A 85 -0.19 13.38 3.85
CA LYS A 85 -0.30 13.79 2.44
C LYS A 85 0.76 14.83 2.04
N ALA A 86 1.23 15.65 2.98
CA ALA A 86 2.29 16.63 2.73
C ALA A 86 3.67 15.99 2.49
N ALA A 87 3.83 14.69 2.73
CA ALA A 87 5.04 13.92 2.48
C ALA A 87 5.19 13.46 1.02
N VAL A 88 4.11 13.54 0.23
CA VAL A 88 4.10 13.28 -1.22
C VAL A 88 5.03 14.28 -1.91
N HIS A 89 5.86 13.79 -2.84
CA HIS A 89 6.96 14.50 -3.52
C HIS A 89 8.10 15.00 -2.62
N LYS A 90 8.02 14.83 -1.30
CA LYS A 90 9.09 15.20 -0.35
C LYS A 90 9.88 13.99 0.14
N THR A 91 9.19 12.86 0.30
CA THR A 91 9.80 11.62 0.78
C THR A 91 10.52 10.93 -0.36
N ARG A 92 11.82 10.69 -0.16
CA ARG A 92 12.70 10.03 -1.12
C ARG A 92 13.56 9.00 -0.41
N LEU A 93 13.77 7.86 -1.05
CA LEU A 93 14.56 6.73 -0.55
C LEU A 93 15.50 6.26 -1.66
N ARG A 94 16.72 5.82 -1.35
CA ARG A 94 17.59 5.20 -2.36
C ARG A 94 17.20 3.73 -2.59
N ILE A 95 17.51 3.20 -3.76
CA ILE A 95 17.47 1.75 -3.97
C ILE A 95 18.47 1.09 -3.02
N GLY A 96 18.05 0.03 -2.32
CA GLY A 96 18.79 -0.62 -1.24
C GLY A 96 18.70 0.08 0.12
N GLU A 97 17.85 1.11 0.27
CA GLU A 97 17.60 1.77 1.56
C GLU A 97 16.26 1.33 2.16
N GLY A 98 16.32 0.63 3.29
CA GLY A 98 15.15 0.13 4.01
C GLY A 98 14.33 -0.88 3.21
N VAL A 99 13.21 -1.33 3.78
CA VAL A 99 12.39 -2.40 3.19
C VAL A 99 11.93 -2.08 1.77
N ILE A 100 11.57 -0.83 1.51
CA ILE A 100 11.07 -0.40 0.21
C ILE A 100 12.21 -0.34 -0.81
N GLY A 101 13.38 0.18 -0.41
CA GLY A 101 14.56 0.22 -1.27
C GLY A 101 15.10 -1.17 -1.60
N ASP A 102 15.04 -2.11 -0.65
CA ASP A 102 15.46 -3.50 -0.84
C ASP A 102 14.57 -4.25 -1.81
N VAL A 103 13.25 -4.05 -1.75
CA VAL A 103 12.32 -4.63 -2.73
C VAL A 103 12.57 -4.05 -4.12
N ALA A 104 12.91 -2.77 -4.24
CA ALA A 104 13.21 -2.15 -5.54
C ALA A 104 14.57 -2.53 -6.14
N ALA A 105 15.45 -3.16 -5.35
CA ALA A 105 16.75 -3.65 -5.80
C ALA A 105 16.70 -5.06 -6.41
N ARG A 106 15.55 -5.75 -6.28
CA ARG A 106 15.30 -7.11 -6.78
C ARG A 106 14.62 -7.07 -8.13
#